data_AF-A0AAE4BTQ8-F1
#
_entry.id   AF-A0AAE4BTQ8-F1
#
_cell.length_a   1.000
_cell.length_b   1.000
_cell.length_c   1.000
_cell.angle_alpha   90.00
_cell.angle_beta   90.00
_cell.angle_gamma   90.00
#
_symmetry.space_group_name_H-M   'P 1'
#
loop_
_entity.id
_entity.type
_entity.pdbx_description
1 polymer ?
#
loop_
_entity_poly.entity_id
_entity_poly.type
_entity_poly.pdbx_seq_one_letter_code
_entity_poly.pdbx_strand_id
1 'polypeptide(L)'
;MIGKKTINITEGWKEKWNHFVDLEPDNNLPIDDIWFHFDEDILFYTHDEYFIDLGFYGGDYSVNRCGFFALYVGKGDFGQGVLYEYFISRSSEEIKIKIELYMNLISSNKIEGLEGLKYGDDIDIHDYIFSSVEDLKVPRENVDFEKISQANV
;
A
#
# COMPACT_ATOMS: atom_id res chain seq x y z
N MET A 1 19.71 9.62 -13.82
CA MET A 1 18.69 10.07 -12.83
C MET A 1 17.47 9.21 -13.06
N ILE A 2 17.03 8.49 -12.03
CA ILE A 2 15.78 7.74 -12.07
C ILE A 2 14.66 8.78 -11.90
N GLY A 3 13.67 8.76 -12.78
CA GLY A 3 12.56 9.70 -12.74
C GLY A 3 11.57 9.34 -11.63
N LYS A 4 10.93 10.36 -11.04
CA LYS A 4 9.79 10.13 -10.14
C LYS A 4 8.66 9.44 -10.90
N LYS A 5 7.99 8.49 -10.25
CA LYS A 5 6.78 7.87 -10.77
C LYS A 5 5.69 8.94 -10.80
N THR A 6 5.09 9.17 -11.96
CA THR A 6 3.99 10.12 -12.08
C THR A 6 2.74 9.51 -11.48
N ILE A 7 2.19 10.16 -10.45
CA ILE A 7 0.87 9.86 -9.90
C ILE A 7 -0.12 10.90 -10.41
N ASN A 8 -1.26 10.47 -10.94
CA ASN A 8 -2.35 11.37 -11.30
C ASN A 8 -3.08 11.85 -10.04
N ILE A 9 -2.64 12.98 -9.50
CA ILE A 9 -3.25 13.56 -8.29
C ILE A 9 -4.65 14.08 -8.62
N THR A 10 -5.67 13.48 -8.00
CA THR A 10 -7.07 13.92 -8.11
C THR A 10 -7.30 15.22 -7.34
N GLU A 11 -8.26 16.05 -7.78
CA GLU A 11 -8.62 17.30 -7.09
C GLU A 11 -8.94 17.06 -5.61
N GLY A 12 -8.51 17.98 -4.74
CA GLY A 12 -8.70 17.90 -3.28
C GLY A 12 -7.54 17.24 -2.53
N TRP A 13 -6.73 16.41 -3.20
CA TRP A 13 -5.54 15.81 -2.61
C TRP A 13 -4.40 16.82 -2.46
N LYS A 14 -3.71 16.73 -1.32
CA LYS A 14 -2.50 17.51 -1.03
C LYS A 14 -1.31 16.58 -0.95
N GLU A 15 -0.30 16.84 -1.78
CA GLU A 15 1.02 16.23 -1.66
C GLU A 15 1.77 16.80 -0.46
N LYS A 16 2.16 15.94 0.49
CA LYS A 16 3.06 16.33 1.59
C LYS A 16 4.51 16.06 1.21
N TRP A 17 4.77 14.85 0.70
CA TRP A 17 6.01 14.48 0.05
C TRP A 17 5.77 13.33 -0.92
N ASN A 18 6.68 13.19 -1.89
CA ASN A 18 6.69 12.13 -2.87
C ASN A 18 8.11 11.87 -3.39
N HIS A 19 8.69 10.78 -2.93
CA HIS A 19 9.96 10.18 -3.33
C HIS A 19 9.75 8.91 -4.17
N PHE A 20 8.51 8.60 -4.55
CA PHE A 20 8.20 7.41 -5.30
C PHE A 20 8.80 7.48 -6.71
N VAL A 21 9.64 6.50 -7.04
CA VAL A 21 10.29 6.37 -8.35
C VAL A 21 9.84 5.10 -9.06
N ASP A 22 9.95 5.07 -10.39
CA ASP A 22 9.57 3.92 -11.21
C ASP A 22 10.66 2.84 -11.20
N LEU A 23 10.74 2.12 -10.07
CA LEU A 23 11.85 1.24 -9.81
C LEU A 23 11.46 0.09 -8.88
N GLU A 24 11.61 -1.14 -9.36
CA GLU A 24 11.21 -2.29 -8.55
C GLU A 24 12.25 -2.68 -7.49
N PRO A 25 11.80 -3.30 -6.38
CA PRO A 25 12.68 -4.04 -5.48
C PRO A 25 13.48 -5.10 -6.25
N ASP A 26 14.77 -5.26 -5.94
CA ASP A 26 15.72 -6.09 -6.69
C ASP A 26 16.15 -7.36 -5.95
N ASN A 27 15.24 -7.95 -5.18
CA ASN A 27 15.48 -9.15 -4.39
C ASN A 27 14.42 -10.24 -4.63
N ASN A 28 14.83 -11.49 -4.37
CA ASN A 28 13.99 -12.69 -4.49
C ASN A 28 13.69 -13.33 -3.13
N LEU A 29 13.85 -12.59 -2.02
CA LEU A 29 13.56 -13.12 -0.69
C LEU A 29 12.04 -13.31 -0.56
N PRO A 30 11.55 -14.29 0.20
CA PRO A 30 10.16 -14.30 0.66
C PRO A 30 9.85 -12.99 1.40
N ILE A 31 8.64 -12.45 1.25
CA ILE A 31 8.22 -11.22 1.95
C ILE A 31 8.36 -11.40 3.46
N ASP A 32 8.04 -12.58 3.98
CA ASP A 32 8.13 -12.93 5.39
C ASP A 32 9.58 -13.04 5.91
N ASP A 33 10.57 -13.15 5.01
CA ASP A 33 12.00 -13.23 5.34
C ASP A 33 12.70 -11.85 5.31
N ILE A 34 11.99 -10.78 4.92
CA ILE A 34 12.51 -9.42 4.89
C ILE A 34 12.31 -8.76 6.25
N TRP A 35 13.42 -8.38 6.90
CA TRP A 35 13.41 -7.85 8.26
C TRP A 35 12.64 -6.53 8.43
N PHE A 36 11.96 -6.46 9.58
CA PHE A 36 10.92 -5.52 10.05
C PHE A 36 11.35 -4.06 10.30
N HIS A 37 12.37 -3.55 9.64
CA HIS A 37 12.69 -2.13 9.76
C HIS A 37 11.93 -1.35 8.68
N PHE A 38 10.97 -0.54 9.14
CA PHE A 38 10.40 0.56 8.36
C PHE A 38 11.53 1.54 8.10
N ASP A 39 12.09 1.54 6.89
CA ASP A 39 13.34 2.26 6.64
C ASP A 39 13.09 3.57 5.90
N GLU A 40 12.04 3.68 5.08
CA GLU A 40 11.86 4.89 4.24
C GLU A 40 10.39 5.27 3.98
N ASP A 41 10.03 6.51 4.34
CA ASP A 41 8.80 7.16 3.93
C ASP A 41 8.88 7.57 2.46
N ILE A 42 8.12 6.90 1.60
CA ILE A 42 8.19 7.12 0.15
C ILE A 42 7.23 8.22 -0.28
N LEU A 43 5.98 8.19 0.18
CA LEU A 43 4.94 9.11 -0.29
C LEU A 43 3.86 9.28 0.76
N PHE A 44 3.43 10.52 0.96
CA PHE A 44 2.32 10.82 1.86
C PHE A 44 1.40 11.89 1.28
N TYR A 45 0.14 11.51 1.14
CA TYR A 45 -0.93 12.31 0.57
C TYR A 45 -2.10 12.43 1.54
N THR A 46 -2.74 13.60 1.56
CA THR A 46 -3.88 13.86 2.45
C THR A 46 -5.06 14.48 1.70
N HIS A 47 -6.28 14.09 2.06
CA HIS A 47 -7.53 14.71 1.61
C HIS A 47 -8.50 14.77 2.79
N ASP A 48 -8.80 15.96 3.30
CA ASP A 48 -9.58 16.16 4.53
C ASP A 48 -9.04 15.30 5.70
N GLU A 49 -9.84 14.34 6.18
CA GLU A 49 -9.46 13.39 7.25
C GLU A 49 -8.79 12.12 6.70
N TYR A 50 -8.69 11.96 5.38
CA TYR A 50 -8.10 10.79 4.75
C TYR A 50 -6.62 10.95 4.46
N PHE A 51 -5.90 9.83 4.49
CA PHE A 51 -4.50 9.76 4.11
C PHE A 51 -4.21 8.54 3.23
N ILE A 52 -3.18 8.69 2.40
CA ILE A 52 -2.49 7.61 1.69
C ILE A 52 -1.02 7.73 2.08
N ASP A 53 -0.48 6.66 2.67
CA ASP A 53 0.90 6.57 3.12
C ASP A 53 1.57 5.37 2.47
N LEU A 54 2.75 5.58 1.89
CA LEU A 54 3.54 4.57 1.22
C LEU A 54 4.92 4.56 1.84
N GLY A 55 5.30 3.40 2.39
CA GLY A 55 6.65 3.15 2.87
C GLY A 55 7.34 2.03 2.11
N PHE A 56 8.65 1.93 2.31
CA PHE A 56 9.47 0.81 1.86
C PHE A 56 10.08 0.08 3.05
N TYR A 57 9.96 -1.25 3.05
CA TYR A 57 10.45 -2.14 4.11
C TYR A 57 11.52 -3.08 3.55
N GLY A 58 12.61 -3.29 4.29
CA GLY A 58 13.68 -4.23 3.93
C GLY A 58 15.02 -3.60 3.57
N GLY A 59 15.12 -2.27 3.60
CA GLY A 59 16.34 -1.51 3.38
C GLY A 59 16.05 -0.11 2.84
N ASP A 60 17.09 0.59 2.40
CA ASP A 60 16.98 1.88 1.71
C ASP A 60 16.58 1.66 0.24
N TYR A 61 15.44 2.21 -0.15
CA TYR A 61 14.86 2.06 -1.49
C TYR A 61 15.74 2.70 -2.57
N SER A 62 16.55 3.69 -2.22
CA SER A 62 17.47 4.34 -3.14
C SER A 62 18.82 3.62 -3.29
N VAL A 63 19.15 2.70 -2.37
CA VAL A 63 20.48 2.07 -2.28
C VAL A 63 20.44 0.56 -2.53
N ASN A 64 19.69 -0.18 -1.73
CA ASN A 64 19.68 -1.64 -1.69
C ASN A 64 18.24 -2.09 -1.58
N ARG A 65 17.52 -2.08 -2.72
CA ARG A 65 16.07 -2.28 -2.88
C ARG A 65 15.62 -3.71 -2.53
N CYS A 66 16.19 -4.27 -1.47
CA CYS A 66 15.95 -5.56 -0.90
C CYS A 66 14.70 -5.53 -0.02
N GLY A 67 13.58 -5.14 -0.61
CA GLY A 67 12.37 -4.87 0.14
C GLY A 67 11.07 -5.13 -0.60
N PHE A 68 10.04 -4.46 -0.11
CA PHE A 68 8.73 -4.31 -0.71
C PHE A 68 8.13 -2.96 -0.31
N PHE A 69 7.18 -2.49 -1.11
CA PHE A 69 6.35 -1.36 -0.77
C PHE A 69 5.21 -1.80 0.13
N ALA A 70 4.85 -0.97 1.11
CA ALA A 70 3.63 -1.14 1.88
C ALA A 70 2.81 0.15 1.83
N LEU A 71 1.58 0.02 1.35
CA LEU A 71 0.61 1.09 1.19
C LEU A 71 -0.43 1.00 2.30
N TYR A 72 -0.65 2.12 2.97
CA TYR A 72 -1.73 2.32 3.94
C TYR A 72 -2.70 3.37 3.41
N VAL A 73 -3.99 3.06 3.45
CA VAL A 73 -5.06 4.03 3.19
C VAL A 73 -5.96 4.09 4.40
N GLY A 74 -6.13 5.28 4.96
CA GLY A 74 -6.88 5.43 6.19
C GLY A 74 -7.63 6.75 6.32
N LYS A 75 -8.44 6.84 7.37
CA LYS A 75 -9.16 8.03 7.81
C LYS A 75 -8.90 8.27 9.29
N GLY A 76 -8.65 9.52 9.67
CA GLY A 76 -8.25 9.92 11.00
C GLY A 76 -6.75 9.72 11.23
N ASP A 77 -6.35 9.54 12.48
CA ASP A 77 -4.95 9.40 12.84
C ASP A 77 -4.45 7.96 12.66
N PHE A 78 -3.21 7.81 12.21
CA PHE A 78 -2.55 6.50 12.14
C PHE A 78 -2.55 5.84 13.53
N GLY A 79 -2.97 4.58 13.61
CA GLY A 79 -3.05 3.86 14.88
C GLY A 79 -4.29 4.15 15.74
N GLN A 80 -5.15 5.09 15.34
CA GLN A 80 -6.37 5.46 16.09
C GLN A 80 -7.62 5.64 15.20
N GLY A 81 -7.43 5.65 13.88
CA GLY A 81 -8.48 5.86 12.88
C GLY A 81 -9.08 4.58 12.30
N VAL A 82 -9.49 4.68 11.04
CA VAL A 82 -10.02 3.58 10.23
C VAL A 82 -9.03 3.28 9.11
N LEU A 83 -8.60 2.03 9.02
CA LEU A 83 -7.77 1.50 7.94
C LEU A 83 -8.68 0.91 6.86
N TYR A 84 -8.63 1.48 5.67
CA TYR A 84 -9.37 0.99 4.51
C TYR A 84 -8.55 0.02 3.66
N GLU A 85 -7.23 0.15 3.66
CA GLU A 85 -6.34 -0.71 2.88
C GLU A 85 -4.99 -0.87 3.58
N TYR A 86 -4.50 -2.11 3.56
CA TYR A 86 -3.09 -2.41 3.75
C TYR A 86 -2.64 -3.32 2.62
N PHE A 87 -1.78 -2.78 1.74
CA PHE A 87 -1.37 -3.48 0.53
C PHE A 87 0.14 -3.52 0.39
N ILE A 88 0.69 -4.73 0.29
CA ILE A 88 2.12 -4.95 0.05
C ILE A 88 2.32 -5.35 -1.40
N SER A 89 3.31 -4.77 -2.07
CA SER A 89 3.71 -5.20 -3.40
C SER A 89 5.19 -4.91 -3.68
N ARG A 90 5.75 -5.64 -4.64
CA ARG A 90 7.04 -5.34 -5.28
C ARG A 90 6.88 -4.73 -6.67
N SER A 91 5.68 -4.31 -7.03
CA SER A 91 5.37 -3.66 -8.29
C SER A 91 4.99 -2.21 -8.03
N SER A 92 5.84 -1.31 -8.49
CA SER A 92 5.63 0.13 -8.46
C SER A 92 4.39 0.53 -9.26
N GLU A 93 4.06 -0.24 -10.31
CA GLU A 93 2.84 -0.02 -11.09
C GLU A 93 1.59 -0.46 -10.31
N GLU A 94 1.63 -1.60 -9.61
CA GLU A 94 0.49 -2.02 -8.76
C GLU A 94 0.24 -1.00 -7.63
N ILE A 95 1.31 -0.52 -7.00
CA ILE A 95 1.24 0.53 -5.98
C ILE A 95 0.62 1.80 -6.56
N LYS A 96 1.10 2.26 -7.73
CA LYS A 96 0.53 3.43 -8.41
C LYS A 96 -0.96 3.25 -8.69
N ILE A 97 -1.36 2.10 -9.26
CA ILE A 97 -2.77 1.81 -9.56
C ILE A 97 -3.62 1.88 -8.28
N LYS A 98 -3.14 1.30 -7.18
CA LYS A 98 -3.85 1.32 -5.88
C LYS A 98 -3.96 2.73 -5.32
N ILE A 99 -2.90 3.54 -5.37
CA ILE A 99 -2.94 4.95 -4.97
C ILE A 99 -4.01 5.71 -5.78
N GLU A 100 -3.97 5.61 -7.10
CA GLU A 100 -4.89 6.31 -8.00
C GLU A 100 -6.35 5.83 -7.81
N LEU A 101 -6.55 4.54 -7.54
CA LEU A 101 -7.86 3.98 -7.19
C LEU A 101 -8.43 4.64 -5.93
N TYR A 102 -7.69 4.63 -4.82
CA TYR A 102 -8.17 5.17 -3.55
C TYR A 102 -8.33 6.68 -3.58
N MET A 103 -7.45 7.39 -4.28
CA MET A 103 -7.62 8.82 -4.53
C MET A 103 -8.98 9.11 -5.16
N ASN A 104 -9.35 8.35 -6.20
CA ASN A 104 -10.61 8.54 -6.89
C ASN A 104 -11.82 8.11 -6.04
N LEU A 105 -11.72 7.01 -5.30
CA LEU A 105 -12.81 6.56 -4.41
C LEU A 105 -13.10 7.59 -3.31
N ILE A 106 -12.07 8.19 -2.72
CA ILE A 106 -12.19 9.22 -1.69
C ILE A 106 -12.76 10.50 -2.30
N SER A 107 -12.17 11.00 -3.39
CA SER A 107 -12.61 12.26 -4.01
C SER A 107 -14.04 12.18 -4.57
N SER A 108 -14.52 10.97 -4.88
CA SER A 108 -15.90 10.73 -5.34
C SER A 108 -16.87 10.31 -4.24
N ASN A 109 -16.45 10.35 -2.96
CA ASN A 109 -17.20 9.89 -1.79
C ASN A 109 -17.71 8.44 -1.87
N LYS A 110 -17.08 7.61 -2.71
CA LYS A 110 -17.43 6.19 -2.85
C LYS A 110 -16.77 5.31 -1.79
N ILE A 111 -15.75 5.82 -1.08
CA ILE A 111 -15.07 5.09 0.00
C ILE A 111 -15.99 4.81 1.19
N GLU A 112 -17.05 5.60 1.40
CA GLU A 112 -18.01 5.39 2.49
C GLU A 112 -18.80 4.08 2.36
N GLY A 113 -18.84 3.48 1.16
CA GLY A 113 -19.43 2.16 0.94
C GLY A 113 -18.51 0.98 1.32
N LEU A 114 -17.27 1.24 1.73
CA LEU A 114 -16.31 0.22 2.13
C LEU A 114 -16.24 0.12 3.66
N GLU A 115 -16.19 -1.12 4.18
CA GLU A 115 -15.94 -1.37 5.60
C GLU A 115 -14.43 -1.40 5.88
N GLY A 116 -13.91 -0.35 6.52
CA GLY A 116 -12.56 -0.33 7.05
C GLY A 116 -12.42 -1.01 8.42
N LEU A 117 -11.19 -1.32 8.82
CA LEU A 117 -10.81 -1.86 10.13
C LEU A 117 -10.51 -0.72 11.10
N LYS A 118 -11.03 -0.77 12.32
CA LYS A 118 -10.66 0.21 13.35
C LYS A 118 -9.39 -0.26 14.05
N TYR A 119 -8.44 0.64 14.25
CA TYR A 119 -7.27 0.33 15.06
C TYR A 119 -7.70 -0.06 16.49
N GLY A 120 -7.13 -1.15 17.02
CA GLY A 120 -7.43 -1.65 18.36
C GLY A 120 -8.52 -2.72 18.44
N ASP A 121 -9.19 -3.05 17.32
CA ASP A 121 -9.84 -4.36 17.19
C ASP A 121 -8.71 -5.42 17.21
N ASP A 122 -8.85 -6.51 17.99
CA ASP A 122 -7.86 -7.59 18.19
C ASP A 122 -7.59 -8.35 16.87
N ILE A 123 -6.91 -7.68 15.94
CA ILE A 123 -6.66 -8.12 14.59
C ILE A 123 -5.21 -7.81 14.28
N ASP A 124 -4.42 -8.85 14.04
CA ASP A 124 -3.09 -8.68 13.47
C ASP A 124 -3.27 -8.15 12.04
N ILE A 125 -2.79 -6.93 11.77
CA ILE A 125 -2.86 -6.32 10.45
C ILE A 125 -2.12 -7.16 9.40
N HIS A 126 -1.20 -8.03 9.83
CA HIS A 126 -0.50 -8.99 8.97
C HIS A 126 -1.35 -10.21 8.60
N ASP A 127 -2.47 -10.47 9.28
CA ASP A 127 -3.44 -11.52 8.92
C ASP A 127 -4.36 -11.12 7.75
N TYR A 128 -4.30 -9.85 7.34
CA TYR A 128 -5.09 -9.30 6.24
C TYR A 128 -4.18 -8.94 5.09
N ILE A 129 -4.04 -9.87 4.14
CA ILE A 129 -3.55 -9.53 2.80
C ILE A 129 -4.78 -9.18 1.98
N PHE A 130 -4.96 -7.89 1.70
CA PHE A 130 -5.97 -7.44 0.76
C PHE A 130 -5.51 -7.73 -0.67
N SER A 131 -5.58 -9.01 -1.06
CA SER A 131 -5.11 -9.50 -2.35
C SER A 131 -6.07 -9.08 -3.47
N SER A 132 -5.59 -8.20 -4.35
CA SER A 132 -6.16 -7.89 -5.66
C SER A 132 -7.58 -7.30 -5.70
N VAL A 133 -7.83 -6.56 -6.76
CA VAL A 133 -8.93 -5.60 -6.95
C VAL A 133 -10.32 -6.26 -7.09
N GLU A 134 -10.49 -7.56 -6.79
CA GLU A 134 -11.75 -8.26 -7.08
C GLU A 134 -12.41 -9.03 -5.94
N ASP A 135 -11.80 -9.24 -4.77
CA ASP A 135 -12.48 -9.98 -3.71
C ASP A 135 -12.35 -9.35 -2.32
N LEU A 136 -13.54 -9.13 -1.73
CA LEU A 136 -13.78 -8.76 -0.35
C LEU A 136 -13.00 -9.66 0.62
N LYS A 137 -12.27 -9.03 1.56
CA LYS A 137 -11.81 -9.56 2.86
C LYS A 137 -11.68 -11.09 2.91
N VAL A 138 -10.59 -11.64 2.36
CA VAL A 138 -10.26 -13.07 2.57
C VAL A 138 -9.18 -13.17 3.65
N PRO A 139 -9.40 -13.93 4.74
CA PRO A 139 -8.37 -14.22 5.74
C PRO A 139 -7.14 -14.87 5.09
N ARG A 140 -5.93 -14.44 5.46
CA ARG A 140 -4.63 -14.89 4.90
C ARG A 140 -4.45 -16.42 4.89
N GLU A 141 -5.05 -17.11 5.84
CA GLU A 141 -5.07 -18.58 5.95
C GLU A 141 -5.76 -19.32 4.79
N ASN A 142 -6.54 -18.63 3.96
CA ASN A 142 -7.26 -19.20 2.83
C ASN A 142 -6.69 -18.79 1.46
N VAL A 143 -5.55 -18.08 1.43
CA VAL A 143 -4.92 -17.63 0.18
C VAL A 143 -3.79 -18.60 -0.19
N ASP A 144 -3.97 -19.31 -1.31
CA ASP A 144 -2.95 -20.17 -1.91
C ASP A 144 -2.02 -19.30 -2.79
N PHE A 145 -0.97 -18.75 -2.17
CA PHE A 145 -0.01 -17.86 -2.82
C PHE A 145 0.79 -18.53 -3.94
N GLU A 146 0.93 -19.86 -3.95
CA GLU A 146 1.61 -20.57 -5.03
C GLU A 146 0.76 -20.58 -6.31
N LYS A 147 -0.57 -20.68 -6.20
CA LYS A 147 -1.48 -20.63 -7.36
C LYS A 147 -1.54 -19.26 -8.04
N ILE A 148 -1.43 -18.18 -7.28
CA ILE A 148 -1.48 -16.81 -7.81
C ILE A 148 -0.24 -16.52 -8.66
N SER A 149 0.91 -17.06 -8.29
CA SER A 149 2.17 -16.90 -9.04
C SER A 149 2.21 -17.66 -10.38
N GLN A 150 1.34 -18.66 -10.57
CA GLN A 150 1.31 -19.53 -11.75
C GLN A 150 0.21 -19.17 -12.77
N ALA A 151 -0.70 -18.25 -12.44
CA ALA A 151 -1.80 -17.85 -13.32
C ALA A 151 -1.40 -16.83 -14.41
N ASN A 152 -0.15 -16.36 -14.41
CA ASN A 152 0.37 -15.38 -15.38
C ASN A 152 1.55 -15.94 -16.21
N VAL A 153 1.36 -17.15 -16.77
CA VAL A 153 2.14 -17.63 -17.94
C VAL A 153 1.22 -17.74 -19.14
#